data_AF-A0A919IPF5-F1
#
_entry.id   AF-A0A919IPF5-F1
#
_cell.length_a   1.000
_cell.length_b   1.000
_cell.length_c   1.000
_cell.angle_alpha   90.00
_cell.angle_beta   90.00
_cell.angle_gamma   90.00
#
_symmetry.space_group_name_H-M   'P 1'
#
loop_
_entity.id
_entity.type
_entity.pdbx_description
1 polymer ?
#
loop_
_entity_poly.entity_id
_entity_poly.type
_entity_poly.pdbx_seq_one_letter_code
_entity_poly.pdbx_strand_id
1 'polypeptide(L)'
;MARGTMHAPKPDGQRRRRNAPTHGETVLPRDDELRGPELAELSSRAYGDDVLAWYDDWRRSPQAAVFELTDWRRLAMLAPIVEAYLRRPSAAALSEIRMNEERLGATVVDRMRARMRIEDADEHESAPVLHLADARDDLRRRMASGE
;
A
#
# COMPACT_ATOMS: atom_id res chain seq x y z
N MET A 1 -37.24 42.16 -2.45
CA MET A 1 -35.94 41.65 -1.93
C MET A 1 -35.53 40.47 -2.81
N ALA A 2 -34.53 40.66 -3.68
CA ALA A 2 -34.18 39.71 -4.74
C ALA A 2 -33.07 38.75 -4.28
N ARG A 3 -33.22 37.49 -4.71
CA ARG A 3 -32.48 36.30 -4.28
C ARG A 3 -31.00 36.33 -4.69
N GLY A 4 -30.18 35.69 -3.87
CA GLY A 4 -28.72 35.61 -4.03
C GLY A 4 -28.28 35.08 -5.38
N THR A 5 -27.18 35.64 -5.87
CA THR A 5 -26.48 35.29 -7.10
C THR A 5 -25.89 33.88 -7.02
N MET A 6 -26.64 32.87 -7.45
CA MET A 6 -26.05 31.57 -7.80
C MET A 6 -25.29 31.72 -9.12
N HIS A 7 -23.98 31.93 -9.05
CA HIS A 7 -23.12 31.81 -10.22
C HIS A 7 -23.10 30.36 -10.70
N ALA A 8 -23.34 30.17 -12.00
CA ALA A 8 -23.21 28.86 -12.63
C ALA A 8 -21.78 28.30 -12.37
N PRO A 9 -21.66 26.98 -12.10
CA PRO A 9 -20.35 26.35 -11.92
C PRO A 9 -19.46 26.64 -13.14
N LYS A 10 -18.18 26.96 -12.89
CA LYS A 10 -17.24 27.24 -13.99
C LYS A 10 -17.18 26.08 -15.00
N PRO A 11 -17.02 26.35 -16.31
CA PRO A 11 -16.84 25.34 -17.34
C PRO A 11 -15.65 24.43 -17.03
N ASP A 12 -15.74 23.14 -17.37
CA ASP A 12 -14.77 22.11 -16.96
C ASP A 12 -13.32 22.45 -17.33
N GLY A 13 -13.09 23.01 -18.53
CA GLY A 13 -11.75 23.44 -18.98
C GLY A 13 -11.16 24.65 -18.25
N GLN A 14 -11.96 25.39 -17.48
CA GLN A 14 -11.52 26.52 -16.64
C GLN A 14 -11.49 26.17 -15.14
N ARG A 15 -11.86 24.94 -14.79
CA ARG A 15 -11.71 24.43 -13.43
C ARG A 15 -10.25 24.07 -13.21
N ARG A 16 -9.51 24.96 -12.54
CA ARG A 16 -8.24 24.56 -11.90
C ARG A 16 -8.57 23.45 -10.90
N ARG A 17 -8.13 22.23 -11.18
CA ARG A 17 -8.27 21.08 -10.27
C ARG A 17 -7.42 21.38 -9.03
N ARG A 18 -8.04 21.97 -8.01
CA ARG A 18 -7.37 22.43 -6.78
C ARG A 18 -6.86 21.27 -5.92
N ASN A 19 -7.37 20.07 -6.19
CA ASN A 19 -7.04 18.82 -5.50
C ASN A 19 -6.17 17.92 -6.40
N ALA A 20 -5.19 18.47 -7.11
CA ALA A 20 -4.15 17.62 -7.67
C ALA A 20 -3.39 16.99 -6.48
N PRO A 21 -3.22 15.67 -6.44
CA PRO A 21 -2.48 15.03 -5.34
C PRO A 21 -1.05 15.58 -5.32
N THR A 22 -0.73 16.37 -4.31
CA THR A 22 0.58 17.02 -4.15
C THR A 22 1.67 16.05 -3.68
N HIS A 23 1.29 14.91 -3.11
CA HIS A 23 2.25 13.91 -2.63
C HIS A 23 2.15 12.63 -3.45
N GLY A 24 3.32 12.13 -3.86
CA GLY A 24 3.46 10.88 -4.60
C GLY A 24 2.97 9.67 -3.80
N GLU A 25 2.72 8.60 -4.54
CA GLU A 25 2.43 7.27 -4.02
C GLU A 25 3.72 6.45 -4.07
N THR A 26 3.97 5.64 -3.05
CA THR A 26 5.06 4.67 -3.05
C THR A 26 4.55 3.38 -3.65
N VAL A 27 5.15 2.96 -4.75
CA VAL A 27 4.82 1.70 -5.43
C VAL A 27 5.74 0.60 -4.89
N LEU A 28 5.16 -0.47 -4.40
CA LEU A 28 5.85 -1.60 -3.79
C LEU A 28 5.61 -2.86 -4.64
N PRO A 29 6.64 -3.65 -4.95
CA PRO A 29 6.48 -4.88 -5.74
C PRO A 29 5.87 -6.01 -4.89
N ARG A 30 4.98 -6.81 -5.47
CA ARG A 30 4.60 -8.12 -4.94
C ARG A 30 5.38 -9.21 -5.67
N ASP A 31 6.58 -9.49 -5.19
CA ASP A 31 7.52 -10.44 -5.80
C ASP A 31 7.95 -11.58 -4.88
N ASP A 32 7.49 -11.61 -3.63
CA ASP A 32 7.86 -12.59 -2.60
C ASP A 32 9.40 -12.69 -2.38
N GLU A 33 10.14 -11.65 -2.77
CA GLU A 33 11.59 -11.60 -2.59
C GLU A 33 11.92 -11.46 -1.11
N LEU A 34 12.81 -12.34 -0.64
CA LEU A 34 13.31 -12.32 0.72
C LEU A 34 14.32 -11.17 0.91
N ARG A 35 13.96 -10.18 1.73
CA ARG A 35 14.77 -8.97 1.96
C ARG A 35 15.27 -8.86 3.39
N GLY A 36 16.30 -8.03 3.58
CA GLY A 36 16.86 -7.72 4.89
C GLY A 36 17.69 -8.85 5.52
N PRO A 37 18.31 -8.56 6.68
CA PRO A 37 19.11 -9.52 7.43
C PRO A 37 18.24 -10.60 8.09
N GLU A 38 18.85 -11.71 8.49
CA GLU A 38 18.21 -12.67 9.37
C GLU A 38 18.07 -12.11 10.80
N LEU A 39 17.05 -12.55 11.53
CA LEU A 39 16.84 -12.11 12.92
C LEU A 39 18.05 -12.44 13.82
N ALA A 40 18.72 -13.56 13.55
CA ALA A 40 19.92 -13.99 14.27
C ALA A 40 21.13 -13.04 14.07
N GLU A 41 21.17 -12.28 12.97
CA GLU A 41 22.20 -11.27 12.73
C GLU A 41 21.94 -9.99 13.55
N LEU A 42 20.68 -9.72 13.93
CA LEU A 42 20.28 -8.52 14.66
C LEU A 42 20.07 -8.74 16.16
N SER A 43 19.91 -9.98 16.60
CA SER A 43 19.66 -10.34 17.99
C SER A 43 20.44 -11.59 18.36
N SER A 44 21.13 -11.55 19.49
CA SER A 44 21.85 -12.71 20.03
C SER A 44 20.93 -13.73 20.71
N ARG A 45 19.61 -13.51 20.72
CA ARG A 45 18.63 -14.41 21.33
C ARG A 45 18.14 -15.42 20.30
N ALA A 46 17.99 -16.67 20.72
CA ALA A 46 17.23 -17.66 19.98
C ALA A 46 15.73 -17.41 20.19
N TYR A 47 14.95 -17.52 19.12
CA TYR A 47 13.50 -17.41 19.13
C TYR A 47 12.86 -18.70 18.62
N GLY A 48 11.63 -18.98 19.05
CA GLY A 48 10.85 -20.11 18.54
C GLY A 48 10.32 -19.86 17.12
N ASP A 49 9.89 -20.94 16.47
CA ASP A 49 9.50 -20.96 15.06
C ASP A 49 8.41 -19.94 14.71
N ASP A 50 7.42 -19.72 15.59
CA ASP A 50 6.34 -18.75 15.34
C ASP A 50 6.86 -17.30 15.22
N VAL A 51 7.90 -16.95 15.97
CA VAL A 51 8.52 -15.61 15.91
C VAL A 51 9.41 -15.48 14.68
N LEU A 52 10.09 -16.57 14.30
CA LEU A 52 10.88 -16.62 13.07
C LEU A 52 9.97 -16.49 11.84
N ALA A 53 8.83 -17.18 11.83
CA ALA A 53 7.82 -17.07 10.78
C ALA A 53 7.25 -15.65 10.69
N TRP A 54 6.88 -15.05 11.82
CA TRP A 54 6.44 -13.64 11.87
C TRP A 54 7.49 -12.67 11.31
N TYR A 55 8.78 -12.89 11.62
CA TYR A 55 9.85 -12.06 11.07
C TYR A 55 10.04 -12.30 9.56
N ASP A 56 9.93 -13.54 9.10
CA ASP A 56 10.03 -13.89 7.67
C ASP A 56 8.87 -13.30 6.85
N ASP A 57 7.66 -13.24 7.41
CA ASP A 57 6.51 -12.55 6.79
C ASP A 57 6.85 -11.08 6.51
N TRP A 58 7.51 -10.40 7.45
CA TRP A 58 8.00 -9.04 7.23
C TRP A 58 9.08 -8.98 6.15
N ARG A 59 10.02 -9.94 6.13
CA ARG A 59 11.09 -10.00 5.11
C ARG A 59 10.58 -10.19 3.69
N ARG A 60 9.47 -10.90 3.51
CA ARG A 60 8.81 -11.16 2.22
C ARG A 60 7.73 -10.14 1.87
N SER A 61 7.37 -9.27 2.82
CA SER A 61 6.34 -8.27 2.59
C SER A 61 6.78 -7.26 1.52
N PRO A 62 5.86 -6.74 0.68
CA PRO A 62 6.17 -5.67 -0.26
C PRO A 62 6.81 -4.43 0.38
N GLN A 63 6.46 -4.16 1.66
CA GLN A 63 6.98 -3.04 2.44
C GLN A 63 8.49 -3.14 2.66
N ALA A 64 9.03 -4.36 2.72
CA ALA A 64 10.46 -4.59 2.86
C ALA A 64 11.30 -4.00 1.71
N ALA A 65 10.70 -3.74 0.54
CA ALA A 65 11.38 -3.11 -0.60
C ALA A 65 11.87 -1.68 -0.30
N VAL A 66 11.33 -1.02 0.74
CA VAL A 66 11.73 0.34 1.16
C VAL A 66 12.28 0.40 2.59
N PHE A 67 12.50 -0.75 3.24
CA PHE A 67 13.01 -0.79 4.60
C PHE A 67 14.50 -0.46 4.66
N GLU A 68 14.84 0.41 5.59
CA GLU A 68 16.21 0.70 5.97
C GLU A 68 16.65 -0.19 7.14
N LEU A 69 17.95 -0.21 7.44
CA LEU A 69 18.48 -0.97 8.59
C LEU A 69 17.80 -0.60 9.93
N THR A 70 17.30 0.64 10.05
CA THR A 70 16.54 1.09 11.21
C THR A 70 15.21 0.35 11.38
N ASP A 71 14.52 0.02 10.28
CA ASP A 71 13.25 -0.69 10.31
C ASP A 71 13.48 -2.16 10.67
N TRP A 72 14.51 -2.78 10.10
CA TRP A 72 14.93 -4.13 10.46
C TRP A 72 15.29 -4.25 11.95
N ARG A 73 16.05 -3.28 12.48
CA ARG A 73 16.36 -3.21 13.91
C ARG A 73 15.11 -3.00 14.76
N ARG A 74 14.13 -2.24 14.27
CA ARG A 74 12.87 -2.03 14.99
C ARG A 74 12.07 -3.33 15.10
N LEU A 75 11.98 -4.12 14.03
CA LEU A 75 11.37 -5.45 14.06
C LEU A 75 12.12 -6.40 15.01
N ALA A 76 13.45 -6.41 14.98
CA ALA A 76 14.25 -7.22 15.90
C ALA A 76 14.03 -6.83 17.38
N MET A 77 13.85 -5.53 17.68
CA MET A 77 13.49 -5.06 19.02
C MET A 77 12.07 -5.50 19.46
N LEU A 78 11.15 -5.74 18.52
CA LEU A 78 9.81 -6.24 18.82
C LEU A 78 9.77 -7.74 19.06
N ALA A 79 10.69 -8.52 18.49
CA ALA A 79 10.69 -9.98 18.57
C ALA A 79 10.51 -10.52 20.01
N PRO A 80 11.16 -9.99 21.07
CA PRO A 80 10.89 -10.42 22.46
C PRO A 80 9.45 -10.17 22.93
N ILE A 81 8.82 -9.09 22.47
CA ILE A 81 7.44 -8.73 22.84
C ILE A 81 6.46 -9.63 22.10
N VAL A 82 6.72 -9.91 20.82
CA VAL A 82 5.95 -10.88 20.01
C VAL A 82 6.03 -12.27 20.65
N GLU A 83 7.22 -12.74 20.99
CA GLU A 83 7.41 -14.02 21.68
C GLU A 83 6.65 -14.08 23.01
N ALA A 84 6.76 -13.04 23.83
CA ALA A 84 6.04 -12.94 25.10
C ALA A 84 4.52 -12.95 24.90
N TYR A 85 4.02 -12.26 23.86
CA TYR A 85 2.60 -12.22 23.52
C TYR A 85 2.08 -13.59 23.08
N LEU A 86 2.81 -14.28 22.19
CA LEU A 86 2.45 -15.63 21.73
C LEU A 86 2.40 -16.63 22.90
N ARG A 87 3.32 -16.52 23.85
CA ARG A 87 3.36 -17.37 25.05
C ARG A 87 2.26 -17.02 26.05
N ARG A 88 2.02 -15.73 26.28
CA ARG A 88 1.01 -15.22 27.22
C ARG A 88 0.42 -13.92 26.70
N PRO A 89 -0.73 -14.00 26.00
CA PRO A 89 -1.36 -12.82 25.43
C PRO A 89 -1.65 -11.75 26.47
N SER A 90 -1.34 -10.49 26.13
CA SER A 90 -1.69 -9.33 26.95
C SER A 90 -2.02 -8.13 26.07
N ALA A 91 -2.97 -7.31 26.50
CA ALA A 91 -3.37 -6.10 25.78
C ALA A 91 -2.22 -5.08 25.68
N ALA A 92 -1.36 -5.01 26.70
CA ALA A 92 -0.19 -4.15 26.70
C ALA A 92 0.81 -4.56 25.60
N ALA A 93 1.18 -5.85 25.54
CA ALA A 93 2.09 -6.34 24.50
C ALA A 93 1.50 -6.16 23.09
N LEU A 94 0.22 -6.50 22.91
CA LEU A 94 -0.45 -6.33 21.62
C LEU A 94 -0.50 -4.86 21.18
N SER A 95 -0.69 -3.93 22.13
CA SER A 95 -0.72 -2.49 21.81
C SER A 95 0.63 -1.98 21.32
N GLU A 96 1.73 -2.42 21.94
CA GLU A 96 3.08 -2.08 21.51
C GLU A 96 3.42 -2.70 20.14
N ILE A 97 3.07 -3.97 19.93
CA ILE A 97 3.25 -4.65 18.63
C ILE A 97 2.50 -3.87 17.55
N ARG A 98 1.19 -3.67 17.73
CA ARG A 98 0.33 -2.94 16.79
C ARG A 98 0.88 -1.55 16.49
N MET A 99 1.23 -0.77 17.51
CA MET A 99 1.73 0.59 17.33
C MET A 99 2.99 0.63 16.45
N ASN A 100 3.87 -0.36 16.55
CA ASN A 100 5.09 -0.38 15.74
C ASN A 100 4.87 -0.95 14.34
N GLU A 101 4.07 -1.99 14.21
CA GLU A 101 3.70 -2.58 12.93
C GLU A 101 2.89 -1.62 12.05
N GLU A 102 2.02 -0.79 12.64
CA GLU A 102 1.29 0.27 11.94
C GLU A 102 2.23 1.29 11.27
N ARG A 103 3.36 1.61 11.90
CA ARG A 103 4.36 2.55 11.32
C ARG A 103 5.04 1.98 10.08
N LEU A 104 5.04 0.66 9.94
CA LEU A 104 5.65 -0.07 8.83
C LEU A 104 4.62 -0.50 7.78
N GLY A 105 3.35 -0.09 7.92
CA GLY A 105 2.32 -0.42 6.94
C GLY A 105 1.76 -1.85 7.06
N ALA A 106 1.71 -2.43 8.26
CA ALA A 106 1.28 -3.82 8.45
C ALA A 106 -0.12 -4.11 7.89
N THR A 107 -1.09 -3.24 8.20
CA THR A 107 -2.47 -3.44 7.75
C THR A 107 -2.77 -2.71 6.45
N VAL A 108 -3.87 -3.11 5.79
CA VAL A 108 -4.39 -2.41 4.60
C VAL A 108 -4.62 -0.92 4.90
N VAL A 109 -5.17 -0.60 6.07
CA VAL A 109 -5.44 0.79 6.49
C VAL A 109 -4.15 1.58 6.64
N ASP A 110 -3.10 0.96 7.19
CA ASP A 110 -1.80 1.62 7.36
C ASP A 110 -1.14 1.92 6.01
N ARG A 111 -1.19 0.97 5.07
CA ARG A 111 -0.70 1.18 3.70
C ARG A 111 -1.45 2.30 2.98
N MET A 112 -2.78 2.34 3.10
CA MET A 112 -3.58 3.43 2.55
C MET A 112 -3.20 4.78 3.15
N ARG A 113 -2.98 4.84 4.47
CA ARG A 113 -2.54 6.07 5.16
C ARG A 113 -1.14 6.51 4.71
N ALA A 114 -0.24 5.55 4.51
CA ALA A 114 1.12 5.76 4.03
C ALA A 114 1.21 5.99 2.51
N ARG A 115 0.10 5.86 1.77
CA ARG A 115 0.07 5.91 0.29
C ARG A 115 1.01 4.90 -0.34
N MET A 116 1.01 3.69 0.20
CA MET A 116 1.72 2.54 -0.33
C MET A 116 0.76 1.74 -1.22
N ARG A 117 1.09 1.61 -2.50
CA ARG A 117 0.37 0.76 -3.44
C ARG A 117 1.22 -0.45 -3.77
N ILE A 118 0.64 -1.63 -3.63
CA ILE A 118 1.30 -2.88 -3.98
C ILE A 118 0.92 -3.19 -5.43
N GLU A 119 1.92 -3.37 -6.28
CA GLU A 119 1.74 -3.83 -7.66
C GLU A 119 1.90 -5.34 -7.75
N ASP A 120 0.93 -5.98 -8.39
CA ASP A 120 1.03 -7.39 -8.75
C ASP A 120 1.91 -7.50 -10.02
N ALA A 121 2.89 -8.40 -9.99
CA ALA A 121 3.87 -8.58 -11.07
C ALA A 121 3.23 -8.91 -12.44
N ASP A 122 1.96 -9.36 -12.45
CA ASP A 122 1.24 -9.82 -13.63
C ASP A 122 0.29 -8.77 -14.27
N GLU A 123 0.11 -7.59 -13.68
CA GLU A 123 -0.81 -6.55 -14.21
C GLU A 123 -0.20 -5.65 -15.31
N HIS A 124 0.95 -6.04 -15.87
CA HIS A 124 1.55 -5.34 -17.02
C HIS A 124 0.98 -5.81 -18.36
N GLU A 125 -0.34 -5.86 -18.49
CA GLU A 125 -1.02 -5.70 -19.77
C GLU A 125 -2.19 -4.74 -19.57
N SER A 126 -1.86 -3.45 -19.44
CA SER A 126 -2.87 -2.40 -19.52
C SER A 126 -3.61 -2.56 -20.84
N ALA A 127 -4.88 -2.99 -20.78
CA ALA A 127 -5.74 -3.04 -21.95
C ALA A 127 -5.66 -1.67 -22.68
N PRO A 128 -5.54 -1.65 -24.02
CA PRO A 128 -5.35 -0.42 -24.75
C PRO A 128 -6.47 0.56 -24.37
N VAL A 129 -6.06 1.77 -23.96
CA VAL A 129 -7.00 2.84 -23.60
C VAL A 129 -7.78 3.18 -24.87
N LEU A 130 -8.99 2.63 -24.99
CA LEU A 130 -9.91 2.99 -26.06
C LEU A 130 -10.34 4.43 -25.84
N HIS A 131 -9.88 5.32 -26.70
CA HIS A 131 -10.33 6.70 -26.69
C HIS A 131 -11.83 6.70 -27.04
N LEU A 132 -12.66 7.23 -26.14
CA LEU A 132 -14.13 7.21 -26.26
C LEU A 132 -14.63 7.81 -27.59
N ALA A 133 -13.87 8.73 -28.19
CA ALA A 133 -14.18 9.26 -29.51
C ALA A 133 -14.06 8.18 -30.60
N ASP A 134 -13.02 7.37 -30.55
CA ASP A 134 -12.72 6.32 -31.54
C ASP A 134 -13.73 5.18 -31.42
N ALA A 135 -14.07 4.79 -30.18
CA ALA A 135 -15.12 3.79 -29.92
C ALA A 135 -16.50 4.25 -30.41
N ARG A 136 -16.81 5.55 -30.27
CA ARG A 136 -18.08 6.14 -30.75
C ARG A 136 -18.15 6.20 -32.27
N ASP A 137 -17.04 6.49 -32.93
CA ASP A 137 -16.99 6.60 -34.39
C ASP A 137 -16.96 5.22 -35.07
N ASP A 138 -16.40 4.20 -34.41
CA ASP A 138 -16.53 2.80 -34.81
C ASP A 138 -17.98 2.30 -34.68
N LEU A 139 -18.64 2.59 -33.55
CA LEU A 139 -20.06 2.25 -33.35
C LEU A 139 -20.95 2.89 -34.41
N ARG A 140 -20.71 4.18 -34.75
CA ARG A 140 -21.46 4.87 -35.80
C ARG A 140 -21.24 4.25 -37.18
N ARG A 141 -20.01 3.82 -37.50
CA ARG A 141 -19.73 3.11 -38.74
C ARG A 141 -20.45 1.77 -38.80
N ARG A 142 -20.46 1.01 -37.70
CA ARG A 142 -21.17 -0.27 -37.61
C ARG A 142 -22.69 -0.12 -37.76
N MET A 143 -23.28 0.90 -37.14
CA MET A 143 -24.71 1.21 -37.28
C MET A 143 -25.09 1.72 -38.67
N ALA A 144 -24.15 2.31 -39.42
CA ALA A 144 -24.36 2.79 -40.78
C ALA A 144 -24.14 1.70 -41.85
N SER A 145 -23.44 0.62 -41.49
CA SER A 145 -23.09 -0.50 -42.39
C SER A 145 -24.05 -1.68 -42.24
N GLY A 146 -25.28 -1.42 -41.80
CA GLY A 146 -26.26 -2.43 -41.35
C GLY A 146 -26.28 -3.72 -42.16
N GLU A 147 -26.17 -4.82 -41.43
CA GLU A 147 -26.90 -6.04 -41.70
C GLU A 147 -28.28 -5.92 -41.02
#